data_AF-A0A847I5B0-F1
#
_entry.id   AF-A0A847I5B0-F1
#
_cell.length_a   1.000
_cell.length_b   1.000
_cell.length_c   1.000
_cell.angle_alpha   90.00
_cell.angle_beta   90.00
_cell.angle_gamma   90.00
#
_symmetry.space_group_name_H-M   'P 1'
#
loop_
_entity.id
_entity.type
_entity.pdbx_description
1 polymer ?
#
loop_
_entity_poly.entity_id
_entity_poly.type
_entity_poly.pdbx_seq_one_letter_code
_entity_poly.pdbx_strand_id
1 'polypeptide(L)'
;MGKDYFAILGLAPGRYPGPEITRCFHSERARLLAQLNEPALHDAVCQRLDELHLAYAALRDPQGQERALRLRGPAADQIAALKMLIAASLEDGLLRYSRRQHILQEARQLGLSDFQAHLLIAEVQFANDEFAADWVRAGELPAITRPVKSRGGAGRRLVAAGVLGLGIFLALVRWFAA
;
A
#
# COMPACT_ATOMS: atom_id res chain seq x y z
N MET A 1 0.66 2.08 13.62
CA MET A 1 0.26 0.66 13.43
C MET A 1 1.35 -0.22 14.00
N GLY A 2 1.02 -1.25 14.77
CA GLY A 2 2.02 -2.20 15.25
C GLY A 2 2.65 -2.94 14.06
N LYS A 3 3.98 -3.01 14.00
CA LYS A 3 4.68 -3.81 12.98
C LYS A 3 4.28 -5.27 13.16
N ASP A 4 3.85 -5.93 12.08
CA ASP A 4 3.51 -7.36 12.13
C ASP A 4 4.82 -8.19 12.12
N TYR A 5 5.37 -8.38 13.31
CA TYR A 5 6.63 -9.11 13.51
C TYR A 5 6.55 -10.56 13.02
N PHE A 6 5.35 -11.18 13.03
CA PHE A 6 5.15 -12.54 12.52
C PHE A 6 5.32 -12.57 11.00
N ALA A 7 4.70 -11.60 10.29
CA ALA A 7 4.85 -11.47 8.84
C ALA A 7 6.31 -11.21 8.42
N ILE A 8 7.09 -10.46 9.22
CA ILE A 8 8.52 -10.22 8.95
C ILE A 8 9.33 -11.52 8.99
N LEU A 9 9.00 -12.45 9.90
CA LEU A 9 9.62 -13.77 10.00
C LEU A 9 8.99 -14.84 9.08
N GLY A 10 7.99 -14.46 8.27
CA GLY A 10 7.24 -15.41 7.43
C GLY A 10 6.38 -16.40 8.23
N LEU A 11 6.01 -16.05 9.45
CA LEU A 11 5.16 -16.85 10.32
C LEU A 11 3.72 -16.36 10.27
N ALA A 12 2.77 -17.29 10.43
CA ALA A 12 1.41 -16.90 10.75
C ALA A 12 1.39 -16.29 12.17
N PRO A 13 0.39 -15.48 12.52
CA PRO A 13 0.24 -14.97 13.87
C PRO A 13 -0.10 -16.11 14.82
N GLY A 14 0.72 -16.33 15.83
CA GLY A 14 0.53 -17.46 16.74
C GLY A 14 1.56 -17.50 17.86
N ARG A 15 1.47 -18.56 18.67
CA ARG A 15 2.48 -18.88 19.68
C ARG A 15 3.43 -19.90 19.11
N TYR A 16 4.71 -19.57 19.08
CA TYR A 16 5.74 -20.45 18.51
C TYR A 16 6.80 -20.76 19.56
N PRO A 17 7.33 -22.00 19.58
CA PRO A 17 8.45 -22.35 20.42
C PRO A 17 9.71 -21.59 19.95
N GLY A 18 10.54 -21.14 20.90
CA GLY A 18 11.76 -20.37 20.60
C GLY A 18 12.69 -20.99 19.55
N PRO A 19 12.89 -22.32 19.50
CA PRO A 19 13.67 -22.97 18.44
C PRO A 19 13.10 -22.76 17.02
N GLU A 20 11.78 -22.73 16.86
CA GLU A 20 11.15 -22.52 15.55
C GLU A 20 11.37 -21.09 15.05
N ILE A 21 11.20 -20.11 15.94
CA ILE A 21 11.48 -18.69 15.65
C ILE A 21 12.95 -18.50 15.27
N THR A 22 13.85 -19.12 16.01
CA THR A 22 15.30 -19.10 15.73
C THR A 22 15.62 -19.69 14.35
N ARG A 23 15.00 -20.83 14.01
CA ARG A 23 15.16 -21.47 12.70
C ARG A 23 14.70 -20.55 11.56
N CYS A 24 13.52 -19.96 11.67
CA CYS A 24 12.98 -19.03 10.67
C CYS A 24 13.87 -17.80 10.52
N PHE A 25 14.30 -17.20 11.64
CA PHE A 25 15.23 -16.07 11.63
C PHE A 25 16.53 -16.39 10.89
N HIS A 26 17.18 -17.52 11.19
CA HIS A 26 18.42 -17.89 10.51
C HIS A 26 18.25 -18.15 9.02
N SER A 27 17.16 -18.82 8.63
CA SER A 27 16.86 -19.07 7.21
C SER A 27 16.68 -17.77 6.45
N GLU A 28 15.91 -16.84 7.01
CA GLU A 28 15.61 -15.57 6.37
C GLU A 28 16.83 -14.64 6.34
N ARG A 29 17.62 -14.62 7.42
CA ARG A 29 18.90 -13.89 7.47
C ARG A 29 19.86 -14.41 6.42
N ALA A 30 20.00 -15.73 6.26
CA ALA A 30 20.87 -16.31 5.22
C ALA A 30 20.42 -15.89 3.82
N ARG A 31 19.11 -15.87 3.55
CA ARG A 31 18.53 -15.39 2.29
C ARG A 31 18.86 -13.93 2.01
N LEU A 32 18.71 -13.05 3.00
CA LEU A 32 19.02 -11.62 2.87
C LEU A 32 20.52 -11.38 2.69
N LEU A 33 21.37 -12.08 3.45
CA LEU A 33 22.82 -11.95 3.32
C LEU A 33 23.32 -12.38 1.94
N ALA A 34 22.67 -13.36 1.30
CA ALA A 34 23.01 -13.75 -0.07
C ALA A 34 22.74 -12.63 -1.10
N GLN A 35 21.83 -11.69 -0.81
CA GLN A 35 21.47 -10.57 -1.67
C GLN A 35 22.37 -9.34 -1.48
N LEU A 36 23.21 -9.29 -0.43
CA LEU A 36 24.09 -8.14 -0.16
C LEU A 36 25.15 -7.89 -1.24
N ASN A 37 25.42 -8.88 -2.08
CA ASN A 37 26.36 -8.75 -3.20
C ASN A 37 25.84 -7.86 -4.33
N GLU A 38 24.55 -7.50 -4.32
CA GLU A 38 23.93 -6.62 -5.31
C GLU A 38 23.96 -5.17 -4.83
N PRO A 39 24.76 -4.27 -5.44
CA PRO A 39 24.91 -2.89 -4.97
C PRO A 39 23.60 -2.11 -4.99
N ALA A 40 22.73 -2.39 -5.97
CA ALA A 40 21.44 -1.72 -6.12
C ALA A 40 20.45 -2.03 -4.99
N LEU A 41 20.64 -3.15 -4.28
CA LEU A 41 19.75 -3.60 -3.20
C LEU A 41 20.35 -3.42 -1.81
N HIS A 42 21.60 -2.94 -1.71
CA HIS A 42 22.35 -2.96 -0.46
C HIS A 42 21.61 -2.28 0.70
N ASP A 43 21.15 -1.04 0.50
CA ASP A 43 20.46 -0.26 1.53
C ASP A 43 19.13 -0.92 1.94
N ALA A 44 18.38 -1.41 0.96
CA ALA A 44 17.12 -2.10 1.21
C ALA A 44 17.31 -3.41 1.99
N VAL A 45 18.36 -4.17 1.68
CA VAL A 45 18.72 -5.42 2.38
C VAL A 45 19.18 -5.13 3.81
N CYS A 46 19.98 -4.08 4.02
CA CYS A 46 20.40 -3.64 5.35
C CYS A 46 19.20 -3.24 6.21
N GLN A 47 18.29 -2.40 5.69
CA GLN A 47 17.05 -2.04 6.37
C GLN A 47 16.21 -3.29 6.70
N ARG A 48 16.12 -4.23 5.76
CA ARG A 48 15.36 -5.46 5.96
C ARG A 48 15.98 -6.38 7.01
N LEU A 49 17.32 -6.43 7.10
CA LEU A 49 18.03 -7.14 8.16
C LEU A 49 17.73 -6.51 9.52
N ASP A 50 17.73 -5.18 9.64
CA ASP A 50 17.40 -4.51 10.91
C ASP A 50 15.97 -4.82 11.36
N GLU A 51 15.00 -4.77 10.43
CA GLU A 51 13.63 -5.18 10.69
C GLU A 51 13.53 -6.63 11.16
N LEU A 52 14.28 -7.53 10.53
CA LEU A 52 14.31 -8.95 10.88
C LEU A 52 14.86 -9.16 12.31
N HIS A 53 15.91 -8.43 12.70
CA HIS A 53 16.47 -8.52 14.05
C HIS A 53 15.49 -7.97 15.10
N LEU A 54 14.80 -6.87 14.80
CA LEU A 54 13.77 -6.31 15.68
C LEU A 54 12.61 -7.30 15.86
N ALA A 55 12.15 -7.94 14.78
CA ALA A 55 11.08 -8.96 14.83
C ALA A 55 11.50 -10.18 15.65
N TYR A 56 12.74 -10.67 15.45
CA TYR A 56 13.30 -11.76 16.23
C TYR A 56 13.39 -11.40 17.71
N ALA A 57 13.92 -10.23 18.05
CA ALA A 57 14.02 -9.75 19.43
C ALA A 57 12.65 -9.65 20.09
N ALA A 58 11.63 -9.17 19.36
CA ALA A 58 10.26 -9.05 19.87
C ALA A 58 9.58 -10.41 20.09
N LEU A 59 9.86 -11.41 19.25
CA LEU A 59 9.15 -12.70 19.27
C LEU A 59 9.91 -13.83 19.99
N ARG A 60 11.21 -13.68 20.28
CA ARG A 60 12.00 -14.70 20.98
C ARG A 60 11.50 -14.99 22.39
N ASP A 61 11.02 -13.97 23.10
CA ASP A 61 10.47 -14.09 24.45
C ASP A 61 8.96 -14.39 24.39
N PRO A 62 8.45 -15.41 25.11
CA PRO A 62 7.02 -15.65 25.26
C PRO A 62 6.21 -14.40 25.64
N GLN A 63 6.72 -13.53 26.52
CA GLN A 63 6.01 -12.29 26.87
C GLN A 63 5.97 -11.30 25.70
N GLY A 64 7.04 -11.25 24.92
CA GLY A 64 7.12 -10.45 23.69
C GLY A 64 6.12 -10.92 22.63
N GLN A 65 5.98 -12.24 22.45
CA GLN A 65 4.94 -12.82 21.57
C GLN A 65 3.53 -12.43 22.03
N GLU A 66 3.24 -12.53 23.33
CA GLU A 66 1.93 -12.12 23.83
C GLU A 66 1.67 -10.64 23.61
N ARG A 67 2.66 -9.77 23.82
CA ARG A 67 2.53 -8.34 23.53
C ARG A 67 2.28 -8.11 22.04
N ALA A 68 3.01 -8.80 21.16
CA ALA A 68 2.82 -8.70 19.71
C ALA A 68 1.41 -9.17 19.30
N LEU A 69 0.92 -10.28 19.84
CA LEU A 69 -0.43 -10.78 19.59
C LEU A 69 -1.51 -9.84 20.13
N ARG A 70 -1.32 -9.24 21.30
CA ARG A 70 -2.25 -8.25 21.88
C ARG A 70 -2.27 -6.95 21.09
N LEU A 71 -1.10 -6.48 20.64
CA LEU A 71 -0.98 -5.30 19.78
C LEU A 71 -1.58 -5.51 18.39
N ARG A 72 -1.57 -6.76 17.90
CA ARG A 72 -2.27 -7.14 16.67
C ARG A 72 -3.78 -7.10 16.88
N GLY A 73 -4.24 -7.65 18.01
CA GLY A 73 -5.63 -7.61 18.46
C GLY A 73 -6.63 -8.25 17.47
N PRO A 74 -7.88 -8.51 17.91
CA PRO A 74 -8.93 -8.97 17.00
C PRO A 74 -9.27 -7.93 15.91
N ALA A 75 -8.84 -6.67 16.11
CA ALA A 75 -9.02 -5.59 15.15
C ALA A 75 -8.29 -5.84 13.82
N ALA A 76 -7.08 -6.44 13.83
CA ALA A 76 -6.35 -6.70 12.58
C ALA A 76 -7.07 -7.73 11.71
N ASP A 77 -7.59 -8.79 12.31
CA ASP A 77 -8.31 -9.85 11.59
C ASP A 77 -9.69 -9.36 11.12
N GLN A 78 -10.36 -8.51 11.90
CA GLN A 78 -11.60 -7.81 11.51
C GLN A 78 -11.38 -6.84 10.35
N ILE A 79 -10.28 -6.09 10.34
CA ILE A 79 -9.92 -5.21 9.22
C ILE A 79 -9.60 -6.03 7.97
N ALA A 80 -8.91 -7.16 8.10
CA ALA A 80 -8.66 -8.06 6.97
C ALA A 80 -9.96 -8.64 6.40
N ALA A 81 -10.89 -9.06 7.25
CA ALA A 81 -12.22 -9.51 6.83
C ALA A 81 -13.01 -8.40 6.11
N LEU A 82 -12.97 -7.18 6.62
CA LEU A 82 -13.60 -6.02 5.98
C LEU A 82 -12.97 -5.72 4.62
N LYS A 83 -11.64 -5.80 4.48
CA LYS A 83 -10.94 -5.63 3.19
C LYS A 83 -11.37 -6.68 2.16
N MET A 84 -11.52 -7.95 2.58
CA MET A 84 -12.04 -9.01 1.70
C MET A 84 -13.49 -8.74 1.28
N LEU A 85 -14.34 -8.27 2.20
CA LEU A 85 -15.73 -7.88 1.89
C LEU A 85 -15.77 -6.73 0.89
N ILE A 86 -14.91 -5.73 1.03
CA ILE A 86 -14.77 -4.62 0.07
C ILE A 86 -14.37 -5.17 -1.29
N ALA A 87 -13.31 -5.99 -1.36
CA ALA A 87 -12.82 -6.57 -2.61
C ALA A 87 -13.88 -7.39 -3.33
N ALA A 88 -14.63 -8.22 -2.61
CA ALA A 88 -15.72 -9.03 -3.15
C ALA A 88 -16.95 -8.18 -3.57
N SER A 89 -17.07 -6.96 -3.06
CA SER A 89 -18.16 -6.03 -3.37
C SER A 89 -17.84 -5.10 -4.55
N LEU A 90 -16.61 -5.12 -5.06
CA LEU A 90 -16.21 -4.37 -6.25
C LEU A 90 -16.69 -5.12 -7.50
N GLU A 91 -17.50 -4.44 -8.30
CA GLU A 91 -17.91 -4.90 -9.63
C GLU A 91 -17.15 -4.04 -10.64
N ASP A 92 -16.29 -4.65 -11.46
CA ASP A 92 -15.44 -3.96 -12.45
C ASP A 92 -14.57 -2.83 -11.84
N GLY A 93 -14.12 -3.00 -10.59
CA GLY A 93 -13.33 -2.01 -9.85
C GLY A 93 -14.13 -0.83 -9.27
N LEU A 94 -15.45 -0.81 -9.48
CA LEU A 94 -16.34 0.24 -8.98
C LEU A 94 -17.20 -0.27 -7.82
N LEU A 95 -17.35 0.59 -6.81
CA LEU A 95 -18.20 0.31 -5.65
C LEU A 95 -19.54 1.02 -5.81
N ARG A 96 -20.63 0.25 -5.98
CA ARG A 96 -21.99 0.79 -6.02
C ARG A 96 -22.37 1.44 -4.69
N TYR A 97 -23.27 2.42 -4.74
CA TYR A 97 -23.71 3.16 -3.55
C TYR A 97 -24.29 2.25 -2.45
N SER A 98 -25.13 1.27 -2.82
CA SER A 98 -25.72 0.32 -1.86
C SER A 98 -24.66 -0.52 -1.14
N ARG A 99 -23.66 -1.01 -1.87
CA ARG A 99 -22.53 -1.76 -1.30
C ARG A 99 -21.65 -0.89 -0.41
N ARG A 100 -21.40 0.36 -0.81
CA ARG A 100 -20.68 1.33 0.02
C ARG A 100 -21.36 1.55 1.37
N GLN A 101 -22.69 1.73 1.39
CA GLN A 101 -23.43 1.90 2.65
C GLN A 101 -23.32 0.68 3.55
N HIS A 102 -23.41 -0.53 2.97
CA HIS A 102 -23.23 -1.78 3.73
C HIS A 102 -21.83 -1.88 4.35
N ILE A 103 -20.78 -1.55 3.59
CA ILE A 103 -19.39 -1.53 4.10
C ILE A 103 -19.23 -0.53 5.25
N LEU A 104 -19.80 0.67 5.14
CA LEU A 104 -19.73 1.67 6.21
C LEU A 104 -20.45 1.19 7.47
N GLN A 105 -21.60 0.52 7.31
CA GLN A 105 -22.33 -0.04 8.44
C GLN A 105 -21.56 -1.16 9.14
N GLU A 106 -20.95 -2.07 8.38
CA GLU A 106 -20.07 -3.11 8.92
C GLU A 106 -18.84 -2.49 9.62
N ALA A 107 -18.20 -1.50 9.01
CA ALA A 107 -17.05 -0.81 9.60
C ALA A 107 -17.39 -0.17 10.96
N ARG A 108 -18.58 0.44 11.10
CA ARG A 108 -19.05 0.99 12.38
C ARG A 108 -19.28 -0.09 13.44
N GLN A 109 -19.79 -1.26 13.06
CA GLN A 109 -19.93 -2.39 13.97
C GLN A 109 -18.57 -2.87 14.50
N LEU A 110 -17.52 -2.73 13.69
CA LEU A 110 -16.12 -3.00 14.07
C LEU A 110 -15.46 -1.83 14.82
N GLY A 111 -16.19 -0.76 15.13
CA GLY A 111 -15.68 0.42 15.84
C GLY A 111 -14.81 1.35 14.98
N LEU A 112 -14.83 1.20 13.66
CA LEU A 112 -14.11 2.10 12.74
C LEU A 112 -14.95 3.35 12.46
N SER A 113 -14.26 4.48 12.36
CA SER A 113 -14.86 5.72 11.87
C SER A 113 -15.15 5.64 10.37
N ASP A 114 -16.11 6.43 9.91
CA ASP A 114 -16.43 6.55 8.49
C ASP A 114 -15.19 6.91 7.66
N PHE A 115 -14.34 7.81 8.16
CA PHE A 115 -13.09 8.18 7.48
C PHE A 115 -12.16 6.98 7.29
N GLN A 116 -11.94 6.17 8.32
CA GLN A 116 -11.12 4.96 8.23
C GLN A 116 -11.71 3.94 7.25
N ALA A 117 -13.03 3.78 7.24
CA ALA A 117 -13.70 2.91 6.29
C ALA A 117 -13.52 3.40 4.83
N HIS A 118 -13.60 4.70 4.59
CA HIS A 118 -13.32 5.28 3.26
C HIS A 118 -11.86 5.08 2.84
N LEU A 119 -10.91 5.20 3.77
CA LEU A 119 -9.51 4.89 3.50
C LEU A 119 -9.30 3.43 3.12
N LEU A 120 -9.94 2.49 3.83
CA LEU A 120 -9.87 1.06 3.49
C LEU A 120 -10.49 0.75 2.12
N ILE A 121 -11.59 1.41 1.78
CA ILE A 121 -12.19 1.30 0.44
C ILE A 121 -11.21 1.77 -0.62
N ALA A 122 -10.62 2.96 -0.43
CA ALA A 122 -9.62 3.48 -1.36
C ALA A 122 -8.42 2.54 -1.48
N GLU A 123 -7.88 2.07 -0.35
CA GLU A 123 -6.76 1.13 -0.33
C GLU A 123 -7.06 -0.12 -1.17
N VAL A 124 -8.22 -0.75 -0.99
CA VAL A 124 -8.59 -1.96 -1.75
C VAL A 124 -8.86 -1.66 -3.23
N GLN A 125 -9.47 -0.51 -3.55
CA GLN A 125 -9.71 -0.10 -4.94
C GLN A 125 -8.42 0.19 -5.70
N PHE A 126 -7.40 0.70 -5.02
CA PHE A 126 -6.12 1.10 -5.62
C PHE A 126 -4.97 0.13 -5.30
N ALA A 127 -5.20 -0.96 -4.58
CA ALA A 127 -4.17 -1.94 -4.22
C ALA A 127 -3.52 -2.63 -5.43
N ASN A 128 -4.18 -2.64 -6.58
CA ASN A 128 -3.64 -3.16 -7.84
C ASN A 128 -2.87 -2.11 -8.67
N ASP A 129 -2.94 -0.83 -8.28
CA ASP A 129 -2.04 0.19 -8.79
C ASP A 129 -0.80 0.19 -7.88
N GLU A 130 0.39 0.02 -8.45
CA GLU A 130 1.71 -0.01 -7.76
C GLU A 130 1.96 1.17 -6.79
N PHE A 131 1.08 2.17 -6.77
CA PHE A 131 1.12 3.34 -5.90
C PHE A 131 0.70 3.09 -4.44
N ALA A 132 -0.13 2.07 -4.14
CA ALA A 132 -0.73 1.92 -2.81
C ALA A 132 0.15 1.17 -1.78
N ALA A 133 1.15 0.41 -2.22
CA ALA A 133 1.97 -0.43 -1.35
C ALA A 133 2.87 0.36 -0.38
N ASP A 134 3.18 1.63 -0.68
CA ASP A 134 4.09 2.46 0.12
C ASP A 134 3.38 3.34 1.17
N TRP A 135 2.09 3.64 0.99
CA TRP A 135 1.40 4.67 1.79
C TRP A 135 1.01 4.19 3.20
N VAL A 136 0.82 2.88 3.38
CA VAL A 136 0.48 2.28 4.69
C VAL A 136 1.73 1.96 5.52
N ARG A 137 2.92 1.92 4.89
CA ARG A 137 4.20 1.58 5.55
C ARG A 137 4.89 2.77 6.23
N ALA A 138 4.73 3.97 5.69
CA ALA A 138 5.32 5.18 6.24
C ALA A 138 4.26 5.98 7.02
N GLY A 139 4.30 5.94 8.34
CA GLY A 139 3.47 6.79 9.21
C GLY A 139 3.84 8.28 9.17
N GLU A 140 4.34 8.76 8.04
CA GLU A 140 4.74 10.14 7.82
C GLU A 140 3.76 10.74 6.80
N LEU A 141 3.01 11.75 7.23
CA LEU A 141 2.23 12.57 6.30
C LEU A 141 3.21 13.22 5.32
N PRO A 142 3.17 12.92 4.02
CA PRO A 142 4.00 13.64 3.07
C PRO A 142 3.50 15.09 3.02
N ALA A 143 4.44 16.04 3.12
CA ALA A 143 4.20 17.39 2.64
C ALA A 143 3.63 17.27 1.22
N ILE A 144 2.48 17.89 0.96
CA ILE A 144 1.79 17.85 -0.33
C ILE A 144 2.71 18.42 -1.41
N THR A 145 3.54 17.57 -2.01
CA THR A 145 4.28 17.87 -3.22
C THR A 145 3.36 17.51 -4.37
N ARG A 146 2.98 18.55 -5.12
CA ARG A 146 2.15 18.43 -6.34
C ARG A 146 2.70 17.30 -7.23
N PRO A 147 1.84 16.42 -7.77
CA PRO A 147 2.29 15.36 -8.66
C PRO A 147 2.89 15.96 -9.94
N VAL A 148 4.17 15.71 -10.16
CA VAL A 148 4.79 15.87 -11.48
C VAL A 148 4.22 14.78 -12.38
N LYS A 149 3.34 15.18 -13.31
CA LYS A 149 2.79 14.31 -14.36
C LYS A 149 3.93 13.62 -15.12
N SER A 150 4.08 12.31 -14.94
CA SER A 150 4.81 11.48 -15.89
C SER A 150 4.00 11.42 -17.19
N ARG A 151 4.65 11.81 -18.28
CA ARG A 151 4.06 12.03 -19.59
C ARG A 151 4.58 10.92 -20.51
N GLY A 152 3.86 9.80 -20.55
CA GLY A 152 4.18 8.69 -21.46
C GLY A 152 2.90 8.09 -22.02
N GLY A 153 2.62 8.31 -23.32
CA GLY A 153 1.71 7.46 -24.09
C GLY A 153 0.49 8.09 -24.77
N ALA A 154 0.14 9.36 -24.55
CA ALA A 154 -1.05 9.99 -25.17
C ALA A 154 -0.78 11.28 -25.97
N GLY A 155 0.49 11.53 -26.34
CA GLY A 155 0.97 12.82 -26.86
C GLY A 155 1.03 12.99 -28.39
N ARG A 156 0.48 12.08 -29.20
CA ARG A 156 0.53 12.22 -30.68
C ARG A 156 -0.76 12.75 -31.32
N ARG A 157 -1.89 12.80 -30.61
CA ARG A 157 -3.18 13.25 -31.17
C ARG A 157 -3.53 14.72 -30.91
N LEU A 158 -2.76 15.43 -30.07
CA LEU A 158 -3.02 16.85 -29.75
C LEU A 158 -2.22 17.85 -30.60
N VAL A 159 -1.19 17.41 -31.34
CA VAL A 159 -0.41 18.32 -32.21
C VAL A 159 -1.19 18.68 -33.48
N ALA A 160 -2.08 17.79 -33.96
CA ALA A 160 -2.88 18.03 -35.16
C ALA A 160 -3.97 19.13 -34.96
N ALA A 161 -4.51 19.28 -33.75
CA ALA A 161 -5.56 20.28 -33.48
C ALA A 161 -5.00 21.72 -33.38
N GLY A 162 -3.75 21.88 -32.92
CA GLY A 162 -3.12 23.20 -32.78
C GLY A 162 -2.77 23.85 -34.12
N VAL A 163 -2.33 23.07 -35.12
CA VAL A 163 -1.95 23.58 -36.45
C VAL A 163 -3.18 24.07 -37.23
N LEU A 164 -4.31 23.36 -37.12
CA LEU A 164 -5.58 23.77 -37.75
C LEU A 164 -6.13 25.07 -37.15
N GLY A 165 -6.06 25.24 -35.83
CA GLY A 165 -6.50 26.47 -35.17
C GLY A 165 -5.68 27.70 -35.58
N LEU A 166 -4.36 27.56 -35.68
CA LEU A 166 -3.47 28.65 -36.09
C LEU A 166 -3.71 29.09 -37.55
N GLY A 167 -3.98 28.15 -38.45
CA GLY A 167 -4.28 28.44 -39.85
C GLY A 167 -5.57 29.26 -40.03
N ILE A 168 -6.64 28.89 -39.31
CA ILE A 168 -7.92 29.61 -39.36
C ILE A 168 -7.77 31.03 -38.77
N PHE A 169 -7.02 31.17 -37.69
CA PHE A 169 -6.77 32.47 -37.08
C PHE A 169 -6.03 33.43 -38.03
N LEU A 170 -4.97 32.97 -38.70
CA LEU A 170 -4.23 33.79 -39.66
C LEU A 170 -5.05 34.16 -40.90
N ALA A 171 -5.93 33.27 -41.37
CA ALA A 171 -6.85 33.57 -42.46
C ALA A 171 -7.85 34.68 -42.09
N LEU A 172 -8.39 34.65 -40.86
CA LEU A 172 -9.28 35.70 -40.35
C LEU A 172 -8.59 37.05 -40.21
N VAL A 173 -7.36 37.08 -39.65
CA VAL A 173 -6.60 38.32 -39.52
C VAL A 173 -6.32 38.95 -40.89
N ARG A 174 -5.98 38.13 -41.90
CA ARG A 174 -5.72 38.64 -43.25
C ARG A 174 -6.98 39.15 -43.95
N TRP A 175 -8.15 38.57 -43.69
CA TRP A 175 -9.42 39.08 -44.20
C TRP A 175 -9.73 40.47 -43.62
N PHE A 176 -9.57 40.66 -42.31
CA PHE A 176 -9.87 41.94 -41.66
C PHE A 176 -8.88 43.07 -42.00
N ALA A 177 -7.69 42.73 -42.50
CA ALA A 177 -6.67 43.69 -42.90
C ALA A 177 -6.73 44.08 -44.40
N ALA A 178 -7.63 43.46 -45.18
CA ALA A 178 -7.88 43.77 -46.58
C ALA A 178 -9.20 44.56 -46.72
#